data_AF-A0A9E0NPS6-F1
#
_entry.id   AF-A0A9E0NPS6-F1
#
_cell.length_a   1.000
_cell.length_b   1.000
_cell.length_c   1.000
_cell.angle_alpha   90.00
_cell.angle_beta   90.00
_cell.angle_gamma   90.00
#
_symmetry.space_group_name_H-M   'P 1'
#
loop_
_entity.id
_entity.type
_entity.pdbx_description
1 polymer ?
#
loop_
_entity_poly.entity_id
_entity_poly.type
_entity_poly.pdbx_seq_one_letter_code
_entity_poly.pdbx_strand_id
1 'polypeptide(L)' 'LKRGTVIKGIRLIEDDEEAIECRTDKVKGLVLKTCFLKKA' A
#
# COMPACT_ATOMS: atom_id res chain seq x y z
N LEU A 1 -10.01 -1.64 -3.33
CA LEU A 1 -9.10 -2.05 -4.44
C LEU A 1 -9.55 -3.39 -4.99
N LYS A 2 -9.38 -3.64 -6.29
CA LYS A 2 -9.57 -4.98 -6.87
C LYS A 2 -8.23 -5.72 -6.90
N ARG A 3 -8.24 -7.05 -6.81
CA ARG A 3 -7.03 -7.89 -6.93
C ARG A 3 -6.33 -7.59 -8.26
N GLY A 4 -5.00 -7.48 -8.22
CA GLY A 4 -4.17 -7.14 -9.40
C GLY A 4 -3.91 -5.65 -9.59
N THR A 5 -4.39 -4.78 -8.68
CA THR A 5 -4.02 -3.36 -8.71
C THR A 5 -2.55 -3.21 -8.31
N VAL A 6 -1.73 -2.64 -9.21
CA VAL A 6 -0.32 -2.32 -8.93
C VAL A 6 -0.23 -0.89 -8.41
N ILE A 7 0.43 -0.70 -7.27
CA ILE A 7 0.68 0.62 -6.68
C ILE A 7 2.18 0.81 -6.56
N LYS A 8 2.69 1.95 -7.03
CA LYS A 8 4.13 2.31 -7.01
C LYS A 8 4.35 3.46 -6.03
N GLY A 9 5.58 3.59 -5.51
CA GLY A 9 5.93 4.66 -4.58
C GLY A 9 5.28 4.48 -3.20
N ILE A 10 5.40 3.28 -2.64
CA ILE A 10 4.93 2.97 -1.28
C ILE A 10 5.94 3.48 -0.23
N ARG A 11 5.45 3.76 0.98
CA ARG A 11 6.25 4.15 2.15
C ARG A 11 5.94 3.22 3.31
N LEU A 12 6.96 2.92 4.11
CA LEU A 12 6.81 2.18 5.35
C LEU A 12 6.28 3.12 6.43
N ILE A 13 5.50 2.57 7.36
CA ILE A 13 5.02 3.28 8.54
C ILE A 13 5.93 2.83 9.69
N GLU A 14 6.59 3.76 10.37
CA GLU A 14 7.61 3.43 11.38
C GLU A 14 7.05 2.69 12.61
N ASP A 15 5.77 2.91 12.93
CA ASP A 15 5.09 2.33 14.10
C ASP A 15 4.27 1.05 13.77
N ASP A 16 4.13 0.70 12.49
CA ASP A 16 3.28 -0.40 12.04
C ASP A 16 3.91 -1.16 10.86
N GLU A 17 4.65 -2.23 11.17
CA GLU A 17 5.30 -3.09 10.18
C GLU A 17 4.32 -3.92 9.34
N GLU A 18 3.07 -4.05 9.81
CA GLU A 18 2.00 -4.74 9.10
C GLU A 18 1.28 -3.83 8.10
N ALA A 19 1.57 -2.53 8.10
CA ALA A 19 0.92 -1.54 7.26
C ALA A 19 1.91 -0.74 6.41
N ILE A 20 1.45 -0.34 5.22
CA ILE A 20 2.19 0.55 4.34
C ILE A 20 1.30 1.69 3.87
N GLU A 21 1.90 2.87 3.70
CA GLU A 21 1.25 3.98 3.03
C GLU A 21 1.49 3.85 1.52
N CYS A 22 0.42 4.02 0.74
CA CYS A 22 0.47 3.98 -0.70
C CYS A 22 -0.33 5.13 -1.32
N ARG A 23 0.07 5.51 -2.53
CA ARG A 23 -0.57 6.59 -3.29
C ARG A 23 -1.10 6.04 -4.60
N THR A 24 -2.41 6.20 -4.81
CA THR A 24 -3.07 5.90 -6.07
C THR A 24 -3.47 7.20 -6.75
N ASP A 25 -3.79 7.13 -8.04
CA ASP A 25 -4.21 8.29 -8.83
C ASP A 25 -5.45 9.00 -8.23
N LYS A 26 -6.36 8.22 -7.63
CA LYS A 26 -7.63 8.71 -7.07
C LYS A 26 -7.59 8.99 -5.56
N VAL A 27 -6.68 8.36 -4.83
CA VAL A 27 -6.61 8.46 -3.35
C VAL A 27 -5.15 8.61 -2.93
N LYS A 28 -4.85 9.70 -2.22
CA LYS A 28 -3.55 9.98 -1.61
C LYS A 28 -3.59 9.57 -0.13
N GLY A 29 -2.53 8.95 0.38
CA GLY A 29 -2.43 8.55 1.79
C GLY A 29 -3.26 7.31 2.15
N LEU A 30 -3.38 6.35 1.22
CA LEU A 30 -4.12 5.11 1.48
C LEU A 30 -3.22 4.14 2.25
N VAL A 31 -3.66 3.67 3.42
CA VAL A 31 -2.93 2.66 4.20
C VAL A 31 -3.44 1.27 3.87
N LEU A 32 -2.53 0.34 3.56
CA LEU A 32 -2.83 -1.05 3.24
C LEU A 32 -2.01 -2.00 4.09
N LYS A 33 -2.61 -3.13 4.49
CA LYS A 33 -1.89 -4.19 5.21
C LYS A 33 -1.00 -5.01 4.27
N THR A 34 0.20 -5.34 4.73
CA THR A 34 1.23 -6.12 4.02
C THR A 34 0.76 -7.53 3.67
N CYS A 35 -0.10 -8.14 4.49
CA CYS A 35 -0.63 -9.50 4.28
C CYS A 35 -1.51 -9.67 3.02
N PHE A 36 -1.97 -8.58 2.40
CA PHE A 36 -2.73 -8.60 1.15
C PHE A 36 -1.91 -8.19 -0.09
N LEU A 37 -0.62 -7.92 0.11
CA LEU A 37 0.26 -7.41 -0.93
C LEU A 37 1.18 -8.51 -1.44
N LYS A 38 1.57 -8.40 -2.72
CA LYS A 38 2.60 -9.24 -3.33
C LYS A 38 3.59 -8.32 -4.02
N LYS A 39 4.89 -8.54 -3.80
CA LYS A 39 5.93 -7.84 -4.54
C LYS A 39 5.78 -8.18 -6.03
N ALA A 40 5.58 -7.13 -6.83
CA ALA A 40 5.52 -7.22 -8.29
C ALA A 40 6.94 -7.31 -8.89
#